data_AF-A0A4S8IMA8-F1
#
_entry.id   AF-A0A4S8IMA8-F1
#
_cell.length_a   1.000
_cell.length_b   1.000
_cell.length_c   1.000
_cell.angle_alpha   90.00
_cell.angle_beta   90.00
_cell.angle_gamma   90.00
#
_symmetry.space_group_name_H-M   'P 1'
#
loop_
_entity.id
_entity.type
_entity.pdbx_description
1 polymer ?
#
loop_
_entity_poly.entity_id
_entity_poly.type
_entity_poly.pdbx_seq_one_letter_code
_entity_poly.pdbx_strand_id
1 'polypeptide(L)'
;MKVTVVSRSGREVIKGGIELHDEATVSDLQEAIHARTKKYYPSRQRLTLPMHAGTQGKPIVLSPKKKLVDYCDGNVKNLTVVFKDLGVQVLYRTLFFWEYLGPLVIYPIFYYFPVYKYFGYEGERVVYPVQTYAMYYWCLHYSKRIMETFFVHRFSHATSPLSNVFRNCAYYWTFGAYIAYYVNHPLYTPVGDLQMKIGFGFGLICQLFDGKEGRPRYPRRWVILPPFI
;
A
#
# COMPACT_ATOMS: atom_id res chain seq x y z
N MET A 1 23.05 28.28 1.28
CA MET A 1 21.92 28.58 2.19
C MET A 1 22.02 27.80 3.50
N LYS A 2 21.62 28.41 4.63
CA LYS A 2 21.52 27.74 5.94
C LYS A 2 20.08 27.32 6.19
N VAL A 3 19.85 26.05 6.52
CA VAL A 3 18.53 25.49 6.77
C VAL A 3 18.42 25.07 8.24
N THR A 4 17.49 25.69 8.97
CA THR A 4 17.18 25.35 10.36
C THR A 4 16.07 24.30 10.39
N VAL A 5 16.35 23.14 10.97
CA VAL A 5 15.40 22.02 11.06
C VAL A 5 14.82 21.95 12.46
N VAL A 6 13.54 22.31 12.60
CA VAL A 6 12.82 22.36 13.88
C VAL A 6 11.74 21.28 13.97
N SER A 7 11.41 20.85 15.17
CA SER A 7 10.25 20.01 15.43
C SER A 7 8.98 20.85 15.40
N ARG A 8 7.81 20.21 15.46
CA ARG A 8 6.52 20.91 15.63
C ARG A 8 6.44 21.75 16.91
N SER A 9 7.23 21.42 17.93
CA SER A 9 7.29 22.17 19.19
C SER A 9 8.34 23.30 19.14
N GLY A 10 8.92 23.58 17.98
CA GLY A 10 9.97 24.58 17.81
C GLY A 10 11.36 24.14 18.27
N ARG A 11 11.53 22.90 18.74
CA ARG A 11 12.83 22.38 19.19
C ARG A 11 13.71 22.06 17.99
N GLU A 12 14.96 22.53 17.99
CA GLU A 12 15.92 22.15 16.95
C GLU A 12 16.15 20.63 16.95
N VAL A 13 15.88 20.00 15.80
CA VAL A 13 16.13 18.56 15.59
C VAL A 13 17.61 18.34 15.29
N ILE A 14 18.24 19.30 14.60
CA ILE A 14 19.67 19.32 14.30
C ILE A 14 20.25 20.62 14.82
N LYS A 15 21.10 20.52 15.85
CA LYS A 15 21.78 21.67 16.45
C LYS A 15 22.68 22.35 15.40
N GLY A 16 22.55 23.67 15.28
CA GLY A 16 23.40 24.47 14.38
C GLY A 16 22.91 24.57 12.93
N GLY A 17 21.80 23.89 12.58
CA GLY A 17 21.27 23.86 11.22
C GLY A 17 22.15 23.08 10.23
N ILE A 18 21.74 23.07 8.96
CA ILE A 18 22.47 22.43 7.86
C ILE A 18 22.81 23.50 6.83
N GLU A 19 24.07 23.58 6.46
CA GLU A 19 24.51 24.42 5.34
C GLU A 19 24.48 23.59 4.06
N LEU A 20 23.77 24.10 3.06
CA LEU A 20 23.63 23.48 1.74
C LEU A 20 23.96 24.50 0.65
N HIS A 21 24.32 23.99 -0.53
CA HIS A 21 24.50 24.83 -1.72
C HIS A 21 23.16 25.46 -2.14
N ASP A 22 23.19 26.61 -2.81
CA ASP A 22 21.96 27.34 -3.20
C ASP A 22 21.16 26.61 -4.29
N GLU A 23 21.80 25.70 -5.03
CA GLU A 23 21.16 24.81 -6.01
C GLU A 23 20.58 23.53 -5.38
N ALA A 24 20.72 23.32 -4.07
CA ALA A 24 20.36 22.07 -3.42
C ALA A 24 18.85 21.79 -3.45
N THR A 25 18.52 20.51 -3.61
CA THR A 25 17.16 19.99 -3.61
C THR A 25 16.71 19.60 -2.20
N VAL A 26 15.40 19.37 -2.05
CA VAL A 26 14.84 18.81 -0.81
C VAL A 26 15.43 17.41 -0.52
N SER A 27 15.79 16.63 -1.54
CA SER A 27 16.46 15.33 -1.36
C SER A 27 17.81 15.48 -0.68
N ASP A 28 18.61 16.47 -1.11
CA ASP A 28 19.94 16.72 -0.54
C ASP A 28 19.84 17.11 0.94
N LEU A 29 18.80 17.89 1.30
CA LEU A 29 18.50 18.20 2.70
C LEU A 29 18.13 16.94 3.51
N GLN A 30 17.31 16.05 2.94
CA GLN A 30 16.96 14.79 3.61
C GLN A 30 18.19 13.91 3.84
N GLU A 31 19.09 13.84 2.86
CA GLU A 31 20.35 13.11 2.97
C GLU A 31 21.29 13.74 4.02
N ALA A 32 21.40 15.06 4.06
CA ALA A 32 22.19 15.75 5.08
C ALA A 32 21.64 15.52 6.50
N ILE A 33 20.31 15.51 6.66
CA ILE A 33 19.64 15.14 7.93
C ILE A 33 20.01 13.70 8.31
N HIS A 34 19.97 12.77 7.35
CA HIS A 34 20.30 11.37 7.57
C HIS A 34 21.79 11.16 7.92
N ALA A 35 22.68 11.92 7.29
CA ALA A 35 24.12 11.88 7.57
C ALA A 35 24.42 12.28 9.02
N ARG A 36 23.74 13.32 9.53
CA ARG A 36 23.85 13.75 10.93
C ARG A 36 23.16 12.80 11.90
N THR A 37 22.00 12.25 11.53
CA THR A 37 21.22 11.33 12.38
C THR A 37 20.75 10.12 11.59
N LYS A 38 21.53 9.02 11.65
CA LYS A 38 21.29 7.80 10.88
C LYS A 38 19.90 7.16 11.09
N LYS A 39 19.26 7.40 12.23
CA LYS A 39 17.88 6.96 12.51
C LYS A 39 16.84 7.49 11.52
N TYR A 40 17.04 8.70 11.00
CA TYR A 40 16.09 9.40 10.13
C TYR A 40 16.51 9.26 8.67
N TYR A 41 16.28 8.09 8.07
CA TYR A 41 16.48 7.90 6.63
C TYR A 41 15.43 8.68 5.81
N PRO A 42 15.71 9.06 4.56
CA PRO A 42 14.91 10.04 3.81
C PRO A 42 13.40 9.79 3.78
N SER A 43 12.95 8.55 3.53
CA SER A 43 11.51 8.23 3.46
C SER A 43 10.77 8.33 4.80
N ARG A 44 11.48 8.29 5.93
CA ARG A 44 10.92 8.54 7.27
C ARG A 44 10.70 10.04 7.56
N GLN A 45 11.34 10.91 6.79
CA GLN A 45 11.32 12.34 7.01
C GLN A 45 10.17 12.99 6.25
N ARG A 46 9.26 13.66 6.98
CA ARG A 46 8.31 14.59 6.38
C ARG A 46 8.71 16.01 6.73
N LEU A 47 9.10 16.76 5.70
CA LEU A 47 9.49 18.15 5.81
C LEU A 47 8.33 19.05 5.34
N THR A 48 8.02 20.06 6.14
CA THR A 48 6.98 21.05 5.83
C THR A 48 7.46 22.46 6.13
N LEU A 49 6.91 23.45 5.44
CA LEU A 49 7.11 24.85 5.81
C LEU A 49 6.44 25.16 7.16
N PRO A 50 7.00 26.07 7.98
CA PRO A 50 6.38 26.51 9.21
C PRO A 50 5.04 27.17 8.89
N MET A 51 4.00 26.78 9.64
CA MET A 51 2.74 27.52 9.62
C MET A 51 2.85 28.68 10.60
N HIS A 52 2.51 29.89 10.16
CA HIS A 52 2.37 31.02 11.05
C HIS A 52 1.13 30.82 11.94
N ALA A 53 1.23 31.20 13.22
CA ALA A 53 0.13 31.10 14.15
C ALA A 53 -1.04 31.97 13.63
N GLY A 54 -2.18 31.34 13.33
CA GLY A 54 -3.38 32.00 12.79
C GLY A 54 -3.73 31.66 11.34
N THR A 55 -2.85 31.00 10.58
CA THR A 55 -3.17 30.58 9.19
C THR A 55 -3.99 29.27 9.19
N GLN A 56 -5.24 29.33 8.75
CA GLN A 56 -6.09 28.15 8.56
C GLN A 56 -5.66 27.43 7.27
N GLY A 57 -5.00 26.26 7.38
CA GLY A 57 -4.58 25.49 6.20
C GLY A 57 -3.74 24.25 6.51
N LYS A 58 -3.53 23.39 5.51
CA LYS A 58 -2.56 22.28 5.61
C LYS A 58 -1.15 22.83 5.34
N PRO A 59 -0.14 22.43 6.13
CA PRO A 59 1.22 22.87 5.90
C PRO A 59 1.72 22.35 4.55
N ILE A 60 2.41 23.22 3.80
CA ILE A 60 2.99 22.88 2.49
C ILE A 60 4.08 21.83 2.71
N VAL A 61 3.91 20.66 2.08
CA VAL A 61 4.90 19.58 2.12
C VAL A 61 5.97 19.84 1.08
N LEU A 62 7.23 19.75 1.50
CA LEU A 62 8.39 19.90 0.62
C LEU A 62 8.51 18.65 -0.26
N SER A 63 8.58 18.85 -1.57
CA SER A 63 8.70 17.78 -2.56
C SER A 63 10.17 17.45 -2.81
N PRO A 64 10.61 16.19 -2.73
CA PRO A 64 12.02 15.81 -2.86
C PRO A 64 12.72 16.32 -4.14
N LYS A 65 11.96 16.45 -5.23
CA LYS A 65 12.46 16.84 -6.56
C LYS A 65 12.57 18.36 -6.78
N LYS A 66 11.98 19.17 -5.91
CA LYS A 66 12.00 20.65 -6.05
C LYS A 66 13.26 21.22 -5.39
N LYS A 67 13.74 22.35 -5.90
CA LYS A 67 14.85 23.06 -5.27
C LYS A 67 14.36 23.73 -3.99
N LEU A 68 15.25 23.87 -3.01
CA LEU A 68 14.90 24.55 -1.76
C LEU A 68 14.60 26.04 -1.97
N VAL A 69 15.26 26.66 -2.96
CA VAL A 69 15.05 28.07 -3.33
C VAL A 69 13.65 28.35 -3.85
N ASP A 70 12.98 27.37 -4.47
CA ASP A 70 11.59 27.51 -4.94
C ASP A 70 10.60 27.71 -3.78
N TYR A 71 11.03 27.38 -2.56
CA TYR A 71 10.26 27.55 -1.33
C TYR A 71 10.72 28.76 -0.50
N CYS A 72 11.74 29.48 -0.94
CA CYS A 72 12.19 30.72 -0.33
C CYS A 72 11.51 31.89 -1.05
N ASP A 73 10.92 32.82 -0.29
CA ASP A 73 10.38 34.07 -0.84
C ASP A 73 11.52 35.05 -1.20
N GLY A 74 12.31 34.70 -2.21
CA GLY A 74 13.23 35.56 -2.95
C GLY A 74 14.43 36.17 -2.21
N ASN A 75 14.52 36.10 -0.87
CA ASN A 75 15.52 36.90 -0.15
C ASN A 75 16.06 36.35 1.18
N VAL A 76 15.96 35.04 1.43
CA VAL A 76 16.35 34.48 2.73
C VAL A 76 17.50 33.48 2.59
N LYS A 77 18.69 33.88 3.05
CA LYS A 77 19.85 32.98 3.25
C LYS A 77 19.54 31.88 4.29
N ASN A 78 18.46 32.04 5.06
CA ASN A 78 18.03 31.16 6.15
C ASN A 78 16.62 30.62 5.89
N LEU A 79 16.47 29.31 5.70
CA LEU A 79 15.17 28.64 5.56
C LEU A 79 14.87 27.84 6.83
N THR A 80 13.69 28.01 7.42
CA THR A 80 13.24 27.17 8.54
C THR A 80 12.30 26.10 8.00
N VAL A 81 12.57 24.83 8.34
CA VAL A 81 11.72 23.70 7.96
C VAL A 81 11.29 22.93 9.20
N VAL A 82 10.02 22.52 9.21
CA VAL A 82 9.46 21.68 10.26
C VAL A 82 9.63 20.21 9.89
N PHE A 83 10.33 19.48 10.73
CA PHE A 83 10.53 18.05 10.63
C PHE A 83 9.46 17.28 11.40
N LYS A 84 8.87 16.28 10.73
CA LYS A 84 8.04 15.26 11.35
C LYS A 84 8.60 13.87 11.03
N ASP A 85 8.78 13.09 12.07
CA ASP A 85 9.07 11.67 11.98
C ASP A 85 7.80 10.87 11.61
N LEU A 86 7.85 10.12 10.52
CA LEU A 86 6.76 9.22 10.08
C LEU A 86 6.87 7.79 10.64
N GLY A 87 7.95 7.46 11.35
CA GLY A 87 8.23 6.11 11.85
C GLY A 87 8.77 5.17 10.76
N VAL A 88 8.74 3.86 11.03
CA VAL A 88 9.23 2.85 10.07
C VAL A 88 8.32 2.84 8.84
N GLN A 89 8.94 2.90 7.67
CA GLN A 89 8.31 3.00 6.37
C GLN A 89 8.66 1.79 5.52
N VAL A 90 7.68 1.28 4.79
CA VAL A 90 7.85 0.20 3.81
C VAL A 90 7.36 0.66 2.45
N LEU A 91 7.84 0.01 1.39
CA LEU A 91 7.35 0.29 0.04
C LEU A 91 5.86 -0.10 -0.08
N TYR A 92 5.06 0.71 -0.78
CA TYR A 92 3.65 0.37 -1.05
C TYR A 92 3.51 -0.98 -1.75
N ARG A 93 4.46 -1.32 -2.65
CA ARG A 93 4.51 -2.62 -3.32
C ARG A 93 4.56 -3.78 -2.32
N THR A 94 5.34 -3.64 -1.26
CA THR A 94 5.45 -4.65 -0.20
C THR A 94 4.17 -4.73 0.63
N LEU A 95 3.56 -3.59 0.96
CA LEU A 95 2.28 -3.54 1.67
C LEU A 95 1.20 -4.31 0.91
N PHE A 96 0.96 -3.97 -0.36
CA PHE A 96 -0.06 -4.61 -1.18
C PHE A 96 0.22 -6.08 -1.44
N PHE A 97 1.48 -6.46 -1.61
CA PHE A 97 1.84 -7.87 -1.74
C PHE A 97 1.38 -8.70 -0.53
N TRP A 98 1.74 -8.28 0.69
CA TRP A 98 1.35 -9.00 1.91
C TRP A 98 -0.15 -8.93 2.20
N GLU A 99 -0.79 -7.81 1.88
CA GLU A 99 -2.24 -7.64 1.98
C GLU A 99 -2.98 -8.70 1.16
N TYR A 100 -2.55 -8.94 -0.09
CA TYR A 100 -3.19 -9.88 -1.01
C TYR A 100 -2.70 -11.32 -0.90
N LEU A 101 -1.48 -11.55 -0.40
CA LEU A 101 -0.92 -12.89 -0.24
C LEU A 101 -1.71 -13.72 0.78
N GLY A 102 -2.17 -13.10 1.87
CA GLY A 102 -2.95 -13.81 2.90
C GLY A 102 -4.21 -14.45 2.34
N PRO A 103 -5.15 -13.69 1.78
CA PRO A 103 -6.35 -14.24 1.15
C PRO A 103 -6.06 -15.31 0.11
N LEU A 104 -4.98 -15.16 -0.68
CA LEU A 104 -4.56 -16.13 -1.68
C LEU A 104 -4.14 -17.47 -1.08
N VAL A 105 -3.52 -17.48 0.09
CA VAL A 105 -3.05 -18.69 0.78
C VAL A 105 -4.12 -19.28 1.71
N ILE A 106 -4.81 -18.41 2.45
CA ILE A 106 -5.82 -18.81 3.45
C ILE A 106 -7.00 -19.52 2.78
N TYR A 107 -7.50 -19.03 1.65
CA TYR A 107 -8.67 -19.65 1.01
C TYR A 107 -8.41 -21.10 0.56
N PRO A 108 -7.30 -21.42 -0.15
CA PRO A 108 -6.91 -22.80 -0.42
C PRO A 108 -6.71 -23.67 0.82
N ILE A 109 -6.31 -23.11 1.96
CA ILE A 109 -6.20 -23.89 3.20
C ILE A 109 -7.56 -24.45 3.60
N PHE A 110 -8.62 -23.63 3.61
CA PHE A 110 -9.98 -24.10 3.87
C PHE A 110 -10.52 -25.05 2.79
N TYR A 111 -10.10 -24.88 1.53
CA TYR A 111 -10.56 -25.74 0.44
C TYR A 111 -9.83 -27.09 0.38
N TYR A 112 -8.51 -27.18 0.59
CA TYR A 112 -7.77 -28.44 0.42
C TYR A 112 -7.53 -29.21 1.71
N PHE A 113 -7.39 -28.51 2.84
CA PHE A 113 -7.03 -29.14 4.11
C PHE A 113 -8.27 -29.43 4.96
N PRO A 114 -8.22 -30.44 5.84
CA PRO A 114 -9.35 -30.81 6.71
C PRO A 114 -9.50 -29.86 7.90
N VAL A 115 -9.51 -28.54 7.66
CA VAL A 115 -9.58 -27.50 8.70
C VAL A 115 -10.80 -27.68 9.61
N TYR A 116 -11.94 -28.10 9.02
CA TYR A 116 -13.19 -28.29 9.76
C TYR A 116 -13.18 -29.47 10.74
N LYS A 117 -12.30 -30.47 10.56
CA LYS A 117 -12.14 -31.55 11.54
C LYS A 117 -11.64 -31.00 12.88
N TYR A 118 -10.74 -30.01 12.83
CA TYR A 118 -10.26 -29.31 14.02
C TYR A 118 -11.33 -28.42 14.67
N PHE A 119 -12.42 -28.12 13.97
CA PHE A 119 -13.59 -27.41 14.48
C PHE A 119 -14.74 -28.33 14.91
N GLY A 120 -14.50 -29.66 14.97
CA GLY A 120 -15.49 -30.64 15.44
C GLY A 120 -16.43 -31.19 14.36
N TYR A 121 -16.17 -30.90 13.07
CA TYR A 121 -16.91 -31.49 11.96
C TYR A 121 -16.21 -32.78 11.50
N GLU A 122 -16.64 -33.92 12.05
CA GLU A 122 -16.02 -35.23 11.80
C GLU A 122 -16.45 -35.89 10.47
N GLY A 123 -17.54 -35.42 9.87
CA GLY A 123 -18.08 -35.96 8.63
C GLY A 123 -17.18 -35.75 7.41
N GLU A 124 -17.35 -36.60 6.39
CA GLU A 124 -16.73 -36.38 5.08
C GLU A 124 -17.36 -35.16 4.41
N ARG A 125 -16.52 -34.19 4.05
CA ARG A 125 -16.97 -32.99 3.35
C ARG A 125 -17.17 -33.28 1.87
N VAL A 126 -18.41 -33.18 1.41
CA VAL A 126 -18.73 -33.16 -0.02
C VAL A 126 -18.37 -31.79 -0.58
N VAL A 127 -17.57 -31.76 -1.65
CA VAL A 127 -17.19 -30.52 -2.35
C VAL A 127 -18.06 -30.36 -3.59
N TYR A 128 -18.84 -29.30 -3.63
CA TYR A 128 -19.71 -28.95 -4.75
C TYR A 128 -18.93 -28.18 -5.83
N PRO A 129 -19.32 -28.30 -7.12
CA PRO A 129 -18.65 -27.58 -8.21
C PRO A 129 -18.56 -26.06 -8.00
N VAL A 130 -19.58 -25.44 -7.38
CA VAL A 130 -19.57 -24.00 -7.05
C VAL A 130 -18.43 -23.60 -6.11
N GLN A 131 -18.07 -24.45 -5.15
CA GLN A 131 -16.96 -24.19 -4.23
C GLN A 131 -15.62 -24.24 -4.97
N THR A 132 -15.48 -25.20 -5.90
CA THR A 132 -14.31 -25.30 -6.78
C THR A 132 -14.17 -24.08 -7.69
N TYR A 133 -15.26 -23.62 -8.32
CA TYR A 133 -15.23 -22.41 -9.14
C TYR A 133 -14.95 -21.15 -8.30
N ALA A 134 -15.50 -21.05 -7.10
CA ALA A 134 -15.21 -19.96 -6.17
C ALA A 134 -13.73 -19.94 -5.77
N MET A 135 -13.14 -21.11 -5.50
CA MET A 135 -11.71 -21.25 -5.20
C MET A 135 -10.84 -20.77 -6.37
N TYR A 136 -11.12 -21.20 -7.59
CA TYR A 136 -10.38 -20.75 -8.77
C TYR A 136 -10.54 -19.26 -9.02
N TYR A 137 -11.77 -18.73 -8.93
CA TYR A 137 -12.02 -17.31 -9.09
C TYR A 137 -11.27 -16.48 -8.04
N TRP A 138 -11.31 -16.91 -6.78
CA TRP A 138 -10.62 -16.25 -5.68
C TRP A 138 -9.10 -16.23 -5.89
N CYS A 139 -8.51 -17.38 -6.22
CA CYS A 139 -7.08 -17.48 -6.47
C CYS A 139 -6.67 -16.65 -7.68
N LEU A 140 -7.45 -16.68 -8.77
CA LEU A 140 -7.23 -15.85 -9.95
C LEU A 140 -7.32 -14.37 -9.60
N HIS A 141 -8.31 -13.97 -8.79
CA HIS A 141 -8.49 -12.61 -8.36
C HIS A 141 -7.26 -12.10 -7.60
N TYR A 142 -6.85 -12.76 -6.51
CA TYR A 142 -5.73 -12.28 -5.71
C TYR A 142 -4.38 -12.45 -6.41
N SER A 143 -4.19 -13.48 -7.24
CA SER A 143 -2.98 -13.61 -8.08
C SER A 143 -2.88 -12.44 -9.05
N LYS A 144 -3.99 -12.06 -9.71
CA LYS A 144 -4.04 -10.87 -10.54
C LYS A 144 -3.67 -9.61 -9.74
N ARG A 145 -4.26 -9.39 -8.55
CA ARG A 145 -3.95 -8.21 -7.72
C ARG A 145 -2.46 -8.13 -7.34
N ILE A 146 -1.83 -9.28 -7.07
CA ILE A 146 -0.40 -9.39 -6.82
C ILE A 146 0.39 -9.02 -8.08
N MET A 147 0.07 -9.60 -9.24
CA MET A 147 0.72 -9.25 -10.51
C MET A 147 0.58 -7.76 -10.85
N GLU A 148 -0.62 -7.19 -10.70
CA GLU A 148 -0.88 -5.76 -10.90
C GLU A 148 0.00 -4.91 -9.98
N THR A 149 0.16 -5.30 -8.73
CA THR A 149 1.01 -4.61 -7.74
C THR A 149 2.47 -4.51 -8.19
N PHE A 150 3.01 -5.54 -8.86
CA PHE A 150 4.39 -5.52 -9.35
C PHE A 150 4.56 -4.87 -10.71
N PHE A 151 3.66 -5.17 -11.65
CA PHE A 151 3.86 -4.86 -13.07
C PHE A 151 3.04 -3.66 -13.57
N VAL A 152 1.85 -3.43 -13.01
CA VAL A 152 0.87 -2.46 -13.55
C VAL A 152 0.80 -1.19 -12.71
N HIS A 153 0.71 -1.32 -11.39
CA HIS A 153 0.46 -0.22 -10.47
C HIS A 153 1.61 0.80 -10.48
N ARG A 154 1.20 2.07 -10.47
CA ARG A 154 2.06 3.22 -10.20
C ARG A 154 1.63 3.83 -8.87
N PHE A 155 2.49 3.71 -7.87
CA PHE A 155 2.22 4.33 -6.58
C PHE A 155 2.61 5.81 -6.60
N SER A 156 1.66 6.68 -6.27
CA SER A 156 1.88 8.14 -6.17
C SER A 156 2.83 8.49 -5.03
N HIS A 157 2.77 7.71 -3.95
CA HIS A 157 3.70 7.75 -2.84
C HIS A 157 4.61 6.53 -2.88
N ALA A 158 5.89 6.70 -2.53
CA ALA A 158 6.84 5.58 -2.55
C ALA A 158 6.65 4.62 -1.36
N THR A 159 6.30 5.15 -0.18
CA THR A 159 6.27 4.38 1.07
C THR A 159 5.05 4.64 1.94
N SER A 160 4.70 3.65 2.76
CA SER A 160 3.63 3.66 3.76
C SER A 160 4.18 3.28 5.14
N PRO A 161 3.60 3.79 6.24
CA PRO A 161 3.92 3.33 7.59
C PRO A 161 3.76 1.82 7.76
N LEU A 162 4.68 1.17 8.46
CA LEU A 162 4.65 -0.28 8.72
C LEU A 162 3.36 -0.72 9.44
N SER A 163 2.82 0.10 10.34
CA SER A 163 1.55 -0.17 11.03
C SER A 163 0.38 -0.39 10.07
N ASN A 164 0.39 0.27 8.90
CA ASN A 164 -0.65 0.10 7.90
C ASN A 164 -0.59 -1.28 7.24
N VAL A 165 0.60 -1.89 7.14
CA VAL A 165 0.73 -3.28 6.66
C VAL A 165 -0.04 -4.22 7.57
N PHE A 166 0.19 -4.13 8.89
CA PHE A 166 -0.49 -4.99 9.84
C PHE A 166 -2.00 -4.76 9.85
N ARG A 167 -2.46 -3.50 9.82
CA ARG A 167 -3.90 -3.17 9.80
C ARG A 167 -4.57 -3.71 8.54
N ASN A 168 -3.95 -3.53 7.38
CA ASN A 168 -4.50 -3.98 6.11
C ASN A 168 -4.47 -5.51 6.01
N CYS A 169 -3.35 -6.14 6.37
CA CYS A 169 -3.26 -7.60 6.41
C CYS A 169 -4.31 -8.19 7.35
N ALA A 170 -4.43 -7.67 8.58
CA ALA A 170 -5.45 -8.13 9.52
C ALA A 170 -6.83 -8.07 8.87
N TYR A 171 -7.22 -6.93 8.29
CA TYR A 171 -8.50 -6.78 7.60
C TYR A 171 -8.68 -7.83 6.48
N TYR A 172 -7.80 -7.83 5.47
CA TYR A 172 -7.98 -8.69 4.30
C TYR A 172 -7.90 -10.18 4.65
N TRP A 173 -6.98 -10.55 5.55
CA TRP A 173 -6.77 -11.95 5.92
C TRP A 173 -7.94 -12.47 6.74
N THR A 174 -8.48 -11.69 7.68
CA THR A 174 -9.64 -12.13 8.46
C THR A 174 -10.90 -12.20 7.62
N PHE A 175 -11.15 -11.22 6.74
CA PHE A 175 -12.29 -11.28 5.83
C PHE A 175 -12.14 -12.41 4.80
N GLY A 176 -10.92 -12.66 4.32
CA GLY A 176 -10.61 -13.80 3.46
C GLY A 176 -10.85 -15.14 4.16
N ALA A 177 -10.41 -15.28 5.41
CA ALA A 177 -10.68 -16.44 6.23
C ALA A 177 -12.18 -16.64 6.49
N TYR A 178 -12.90 -15.55 6.81
CA TYR A 178 -14.34 -15.58 7.03
C TYR A 178 -15.10 -16.09 5.79
N ILE A 179 -14.82 -15.52 4.61
CA ILE A 179 -15.48 -15.96 3.37
C ILE A 179 -15.09 -17.40 3.04
N ALA A 180 -13.81 -17.75 3.15
CA ALA A 180 -13.33 -19.12 2.90
C ALA A 180 -14.00 -20.14 3.85
N TYR A 181 -14.18 -19.78 5.12
CA TYR A 181 -14.84 -20.61 6.12
C TYR A 181 -16.27 -20.95 5.72
N TYR A 182 -17.10 -19.97 5.35
CA TYR A 182 -18.51 -20.20 5.04
C TYR A 182 -18.70 -20.88 3.68
N VAL A 183 -17.94 -20.47 2.66
CA VAL A 183 -18.08 -21.05 1.32
C VAL A 183 -17.64 -22.51 1.30
N ASN A 184 -16.60 -22.89 2.06
CA ASN A 184 -16.07 -24.26 2.09
C ASN A 184 -16.61 -25.10 3.26
N HIS A 185 -17.59 -24.58 3.99
CA HIS A 185 -18.15 -25.22 5.18
C HIS A 185 -18.81 -26.57 4.82
N PRO A 186 -18.71 -27.61 5.68
CA PRO A 186 -19.38 -28.90 5.44
C PRO A 186 -20.89 -28.81 5.29
N LEU A 187 -21.51 -27.80 5.90
CA LEU A 187 -22.96 -27.52 5.82
C LEU A 187 -23.32 -26.50 4.72
N TYR A 188 -22.42 -26.26 3.77
CA TYR A 188 -22.68 -25.32 2.68
C TYR A 188 -23.78 -25.83 1.75
N THR A 189 -24.79 -25.00 1.52
CA THR A 189 -25.88 -25.28 0.58
C THR A 189 -25.61 -24.58 -0.76
N PRO A 190 -25.42 -25.32 -1.88
CA PRO A 190 -25.13 -24.72 -3.17
C PRO A 190 -26.35 -23.98 -3.73
N VAL A 191 -26.08 -22.91 -4.47
CA VAL A 191 -27.09 -22.23 -5.31
C VAL A 191 -27.37 -23.04 -6.58
N GLY A 192 -28.45 -22.70 -7.29
CA GLY A 192 -28.77 -23.34 -8.56
C GLY A 192 -27.68 -23.14 -9.63
N ASP A 193 -27.50 -24.14 -10.50
CA ASP A 193 -26.43 -24.17 -11.52
C ASP A 193 -26.47 -22.94 -12.45
N LEU A 194 -27.66 -22.52 -12.87
CA LEU A 194 -27.85 -21.32 -13.69
C LEU A 194 -27.37 -20.05 -12.96
N GLN A 195 -27.74 -19.90 -11.69
CA GLN A 195 -27.36 -18.75 -10.86
C GLN A 195 -25.84 -18.70 -10.66
N MET A 196 -25.21 -19.83 -10.38
CA MET A 196 -23.76 -19.96 -10.27
C MET A 196 -23.08 -19.53 -11.58
N LYS A 197 -23.51 -20.05 -12.73
CA LYS A 197 -22.91 -19.75 -14.04
C LYS A 197 -23.03 -18.28 -14.40
N ILE A 198 -24.19 -17.67 -14.19
CA ILE A 198 -24.41 -16.24 -14.41
C ILE A 198 -23.51 -15.42 -13.49
N GLY A 199 -23.47 -15.74 -12.20
CA GLY A 199 -22.63 -15.04 -11.21
C GLY A 199 -21.13 -15.14 -11.52
N PHE A 200 -20.66 -16.33 -11.89
CA PHE A 200 -19.28 -16.57 -12.28
C PHE A 200 -18.92 -15.83 -13.57
N GLY A 201 -19.78 -15.90 -14.60
CA GLY A 201 -19.58 -15.18 -15.85
C GLY A 201 -19.51 -13.66 -15.66
N PHE A 202 -20.45 -13.10 -14.88
CA PHE A 202 -20.43 -11.69 -14.51
C PHE A 202 -19.17 -11.32 -13.72
N GLY A 203 -18.78 -12.16 -12.74
CA GLY A 203 -17.58 -11.97 -11.94
C GLY A 203 -16.30 -11.93 -12.78
N LEU A 204 -16.18 -12.80 -13.79
CA LEU A 204 -15.05 -12.78 -14.72
C LEU A 204 -15.01 -11.51 -15.56
N ILE A 205 -16.17 -11.04 -16.05
CA ILE A 205 -16.28 -9.77 -16.78
C ILE A 205 -15.82 -8.61 -15.90
N CYS A 206 -16.30 -8.53 -14.66
CA CYS A 206 -15.85 -7.52 -13.70
C CYS A 206 -14.34 -7.60 -13.46
N GLN A 207 -13.80 -8.83 -13.33
CA GLN A 207 -12.38 -9.05 -13.11
C GLN A 207 -11.51 -8.47 -14.25
N LEU A 208 -11.98 -8.56 -15.49
CA LEU A 208 -11.31 -7.98 -16.65
C LEU A 208 -11.30 -6.44 -16.64
N PHE A 209 -12.32 -5.82 -16.03
CA PHE A 209 -12.52 -4.37 -16.07
C PHE A 209 -12.10 -3.61 -14.79
N ASP A 210 -11.55 -4.31 -13.78
CA ASP A 210 -11.25 -3.77 -12.45
C ASP A 210 -9.79 -3.27 -12.18
N GLY A 211 -9.19 -2.39 -13.00
CA GLY A 211 -7.89 -1.73 -12.70
C GLY A 211 -7.80 -0.18 -12.79
N LYS A 212 -7.87 0.61 -11.70
CA LYS A 212 -7.69 2.08 -11.80
C LYS A 212 -6.19 2.47 -11.87
N GLU A 213 -5.79 3.10 -12.99
CA GLU A 213 -4.51 3.80 -13.27
C GLU A 213 -3.19 2.96 -13.35
N GLY A 214 -2.70 2.74 -14.57
CA GLY A 214 -1.44 2.02 -14.87
C GLY A 214 -0.22 2.92 -15.10
N ARG A 215 0.98 2.32 -15.11
CA ARG A 215 2.25 3.00 -15.49
C ARG A 215 2.20 3.55 -16.93
N PRO A 216 3.03 4.55 -17.30
CA PRO A 216 3.08 5.10 -18.66
C PRO A 216 3.35 4.07 -19.77
N ARG A 217 4.07 2.99 -19.45
CA ARG A 217 4.35 1.87 -20.38
C ARG A 217 3.11 1.02 -20.68
N TYR A 218 2.09 1.06 -19.82
CA TYR A 218 0.82 0.33 -19.96
C TYR A 218 -0.35 1.29 -19.70
N PRO A 219 -0.62 2.23 -20.63
CA PRO A 219 -1.60 3.31 -20.40
C PRO A 219 -3.06 2.83 -20.50
N ARG A 220 -3.31 1.66 -21.12
CA ARG A 220 -4.67 1.10 -21.30
C ARG A 220 -4.89 -0.12 -20.40
N ARG A 221 -5.96 -0.06 -19.60
CA ARG A 221 -6.40 -0.95 -18.51
C ARG A 221 -6.93 -2.33 -18.94
N TRP A 222 -7.08 -2.59 -20.23
CA TRP A 222 -8.15 -3.50 -20.70
C TRP A 222 -7.77 -4.97 -20.90
N VAL A 223 -6.51 -5.39 -20.73
CA VAL A 223 -6.13 -6.79 -20.93
C VAL A 223 -5.09 -7.22 -19.90
N ILE A 224 -5.53 -8.08 -18.98
CA ILE A 224 -4.72 -8.78 -17.99
C ILE A 224 -4.09 -9.96 -18.72
N LEU A 225 -3.08 -9.69 -19.52
CA LEU A 225 -2.09 -10.69 -19.82
C LEU A 225 -0.76 -10.00 -19.52
N PRO A 226 -0.02 -10.43 -18.47
CA PRO A 226 1.41 -10.09 -18.43
C PRO A 226 1.99 -10.44 -19.80
N PRO A 227 2.87 -9.61 -20.38
CA PRO A 227 3.43 -9.90 -21.68
C PRO A 227 4.32 -11.13 -21.54
N PHE A 228 3.76 -12.29 -21.85
CA PHE A 228 4.48 -13.40 -22.44
C PHE A 228 4.26 -13.31 -23.97
N ILE A 229 4.66 -12.16 -24.54
CA ILE A 229 5.04 -11.94 -25.94
C ILE A 229 6.16 -10.89 -25.91
#